data_AF-A0A150WEZ0-F1
#
_entry.id   AF-A0A150WEZ0-F1
#
_cell.length_a   1.000
_cell.length_b   1.000
_cell.length_c   1.000
_cell.angle_alpha   90.00
_cell.angle_beta   90.00
_cell.angle_gamma   90.00
#
_symmetry.space_group_name_H-M   'P 1'
#
loop_
_entity.id
_entity.type
_entity.pdbx_description
1 polymer ?
#
loop_
_entity_poly.entity_id
_entity_poly.type
_entity_poly.pdbx_seq_one_letter_code
_entity_poly.pdbx_strand_id
1 'polypeptide(L)'
;MPLFQCISCDSRFSFEFPPQDPAHVLCFVVPAKSSLEVAPVTEENAAKQHEMKSCPKCGAMNGRRAKECYSCHVLFERLEGLPQDPSLKAQPSLVRKWKNLVHNFENEKLHEEFLMACHQLDALRFATLKYEELKAAQGGDPQCDIMLARIQSLMLVGLSQKTVASEKSSAKPKWQKYMYWGPFGLSALLIILGTINLAHRNLVGVGVAFAIMSAGLIVMIRGRFQASDFFD
;
A
#
# COMPACT_ATOMS: atom_id res chain seq x y z
N MET A 1 38.73 6.78 3.04
CA MET A 1 38.33 7.80 2.04
C MET A 1 36.85 8.09 2.24
N PRO A 2 36.46 9.36 2.46
CA PRO A 2 35.04 9.72 2.49
C PRO A 2 34.41 9.45 1.11
N LEU A 3 33.19 8.90 1.12
CA LEU A 3 32.44 8.56 -0.08
C LEU A 3 31.24 9.49 -0.19
N PHE A 4 31.10 10.16 -1.34
CA PHE A 4 30.03 11.13 -1.60
C PHE A 4 29.11 10.60 -2.70
N GLN A 5 27.81 10.93 -2.62
CA GLN A 5 26.80 10.56 -3.62
C GLN A 5 26.14 11.83 -4.15
N CYS A 6 26.16 12.01 -5.47
CA CYS A 6 25.47 13.12 -6.11
C CYS A 6 23.96 12.89 -6.10
N ILE A 7 23.19 13.81 -5.53
CA ILE A 7 21.72 13.69 -5.46
C ILE A 7 21.06 13.81 -6.84
N SER A 8 21.71 14.49 -7.79
CA SER A 8 21.13 14.77 -9.12
C SER A 8 21.32 13.65 -10.13
N CYS A 9 22.44 12.93 -10.08
CA CYS A 9 22.76 11.85 -11.04
C CYS A 9 23.12 10.52 -10.39
N ASP A 10 23.04 10.42 -9.06
CA ASP A 10 23.30 9.22 -8.26
C ASP A 10 24.72 8.64 -8.37
N SER A 11 25.64 9.37 -9.00
CA SER A 11 27.04 8.96 -9.12
C SER A 11 27.74 9.04 -7.76
N ARG A 12 28.50 8.00 -7.42
CA ARG A 12 29.34 7.95 -6.23
C ARG A 12 30.77 8.33 -6.58
N PHE A 13 31.39 9.19 -5.79
CA PHE A 13 32.77 9.58 -5.97
C PHE A 13 33.50 9.69 -4.63
N SER A 14 34.81 9.49 -4.67
CA SER A 14 35.71 9.72 -3.55
C SER A 14 36.94 10.45 -4.07
N PHE A 15 37.60 11.20 -3.19
CA PHE A 15 38.89 11.81 -3.49
C PHE A 15 39.79 11.66 -2.26
N GLU A 16 41.08 11.68 -2.52
CA GLU A 16 42.11 11.57 -1.49
C GLU A 16 42.33 12.96 -0.87
N PHE A 17 42.33 13.03 0.46
CA PHE A 17 42.55 14.28 1.18
C PHE A 17 43.85 14.16 1.98
N PRO A 18 44.83 15.06 1.78
CA PRO A 18 44.81 16.26 0.93
C PRO A 18 45.00 15.97 -0.58
N PRO A 19 44.48 16.83 -1.48
CA PRO A 19 44.71 16.69 -2.92
C PRO A 19 46.19 16.91 -3.26
N GLN A 20 46.73 16.13 -4.20
CA GLN A 20 48.12 16.26 -4.66
C GLN A 20 48.39 17.60 -5.37
N ASP A 21 47.38 18.16 -6.04
CA ASP A 21 47.47 19.44 -6.75
C ASP A 21 46.32 20.38 -6.32
N PRO A 22 46.54 21.30 -5.36
CA PRO A 22 45.51 22.20 -4.85
C PRO A 22 45.04 23.23 -5.89
N ALA A 23 45.85 23.51 -6.92
CA ALA A 23 45.52 24.47 -7.97
C ALA A 23 44.38 24.02 -8.90
N HIS A 24 44.11 22.71 -8.99
CA HIS A 24 43.05 22.15 -9.82
C HIS A 24 41.74 21.89 -9.07
N VAL A 25 41.66 22.23 -7.78
CA VAL A 25 40.46 22.00 -6.97
C VAL A 25 39.60 23.26 -6.95
N LEU A 26 38.55 23.27 -7.77
CA LEU A 26 37.52 24.32 -7.75
C LEU A 26 36.50 24.00 -6.66
N CYS A 27 36.65 24.64 -5.49
CA CYS A 27 35.65 24.59 -4.43
C CYS A 27 34.62 25.70 -4.65
N PHE A 28 33.36 25.33 -4.84
CA PHE A 28 32.25 26.28 -4.81
C PHE A 28 31.57 26.20 -3.46
N VAL A 29 31.57 27.30 -2.72
CA VAL A 29 30.77 27.41 -1.49
C VAL A 29 29.31 27.52 -1.93
N VAL A 30 28.57 26.43 -1.83
CA VAL A 30 27.11 26.48 -1.98
C VAL A 30 26.57 27.03 -0.67
N PRO A 31 25.92 28.20 -0.66
CA PRO A 31 25.29 28.70 0.55
C PRO A 31 24.16 27.73 0.92
N ALA A 32 24.40 26.87 1.90
CA ALA A 32 23.34 26.16 2.57
C ALA A 32 22.48 27.24 3.23
N LYS A 33 21.26 27.45 2.70
CA LYS A 33 20.25 28.31 3.34
C LYS A 33 19.95 27.71 4.71
N SER A 34 20.71 28.13 5.72
CA SER A 34 20.33 28.05 7.12
C SER A 34 19.12 28.97 7.28
N SER A 35 17.95 28.37 7.13
CA SER A 35 16.66 28.98 7.42
C SER A 35 16.65 29.40 8.88
N LEU A 36 16.91 30.68 9.16
CA LEU A 36 16.44 31.46 10.30
C LEU A 36 16.94 32.90 10.09
N GLU A 37 16.23 33.70 9.29
CA GLU A 37 16.20 35.15 9.46
C GLU A 37 15.01 35.74 8.70
N VAL A 38 14.25 36.57 9.42
CA VAL A 38 12.97 37.16 9.07
C VAL A 38 13.24 38.57 8.53
N ALA A 39 13.04 38.82 7.22
CA ALA A 39 12.98 40.16 6.62
C ALA A 39 12.39 40.09 5.18
N PRO A 40 11.83 41.19 4.62
CA PRO A 40 10.56 41.18 3.89
C PRO A 40 10.64 40.79 2.41
N VAL A 41 9.49 40.32 1.96
CA VAL A 41 9.19 39.67 0.69
C VAL A 41 9.32 40.64 -0.49
N THR A 42 10.22 40.36 -1.43
CA THR A 42 10.11 40.82 -2.82
C THR A 42 9.51 39.68 -3.66
N GLU A 43 8.37 39.93 -4.29
CA GLU A 43 7.37 38.94 -4.72
C GLU A 43 7.72 38.09 -5.96
N GLU A 44 8.85 38.27 -6.64
CA GLU A 44 8.99 37.68 -7.99
C GLU A 44 9.71 36.32 -8.06
N ASN A 45 10.38 35.84 -7.01
CA ASN A 45 11.22 34.62 -7.11
C ASN A 45 10.82 33.46 -6.20
N ALA A 46 9.67 33.53 -5.50
CA ALA A 46 9.14 32.43 -4.67
C ALA A 46 8.41 31.33 -5.47
N ALA A 47 8.22 31.48 -6.79
CA ALA A 47 7.30 30.64 -7.55
C ALA A 47 7.85 29.28 -8.03
N LYS A 48 9.16 29.01 -7.90
CA LYS A 48 9.78 27.80 -8.52
C LYS A 48 10.19 26.67 -7.58
N GLN A 49 10.04 26.81 -6.26
CA GLN A 49 10.41 25.74 -5.30
C GLN A 49 9.22 25.05 -4.60
N HIS A 50 7.98 25.32 -5.02
CA HIS A 50 6.76 24.67 -4.51
C HIS A 50 6.02 23.86 -5.59
N GLU A 51 6.71 23.02 -6.36
CA GLU A 51 6.06 22.24 -7.43
C GLU A 51 5.48 20.88 -7.01
N MET A 52 5.70 20.43 -5.77
CA MET A 52 5.18 19.16 -5.26
C MET A 52 4.27 19.37 -4.04
N LYS A 53 3.10 18.72 -4.06
CA LYS A 53 2.14 18.65 -2.95
C LYS A 53 2.04 17.23 -2.42
N SER A 54 2.10 17.05 -1.10
CA SER A 54 1.93 15.73 -0.48
C SER A 54 0.45 15.34 -0.45
N CYS A 55 0.15 14.07 -0.71
CA CYS A 55 -1.22 13.57 -0.63
C CYS A 55 -1.67 13.54 0.84
N PRO A 56 -2.83 14.10 1.19
CA PRO A 56 -3.32 14.06 2.57
C PRO A 56 -3.69 12.65 3.05
N LYS A 57 -3.94 11.71 2.13
CA LYS A 57 -4.34 10.33 2.45
C LYS A 57 -3.15 9.37 2.61
N CYS A 58 -2.19 9.41 1.70
CA CYS A 58 -1.06 8.46 1.69
C CYS A 58 0.32 9.11 1.82
N GLY A 59 0.41 10.44 1.88
CA GLY A 59 1.69 11.17 2.00
C GLY A 59 2.52 11.21 0.72
N ALA A 60 2.10 10.56 -0.37
CA ALA A 60 2.82 10.54 -1.64
C ALA A 60 3.01 11.95 -2.23
N MET A 61 4.18 12.21 -2.83
CA MET A 61 4.56 13.50 -3.43
C MET A 61 3.97 13.63 -4.84
N ASN A 62 2.91 14.41 -5.02
CA ASN A 62 2.25 14.60 -6.31
C ASN A 62 2.61 15.95 -6.90
N GLY A 63 2.63 16.06 -8.24
CA GLY A 63 2.80 17.35 -8.90
C GLY A 63 1.66 18.32 -8.53
N ARG A 64 1.97 19.61 -8.43
CA ARG A 64 1.00 20.66 -8.02
C ARG A 64 -0.31 20.61 -8.82
N ARG A 65 -0.22 20.33 -10.12
CA ARG A 65 -1.36 20.25 -11.07
C ARG A 65 -2.02 18.86 -11.14
N ALA A 66 -1.55 17.88 -10.38
CA ALA A 66 -2.19 16.58 -10.33
C ALA A 66 -3.59 16.73 -9.71
N LYS A 67 -4.61 16.27 -10.43
CA LYS A 67 -6.01 16.25 -9.97
C LYS A 67 -6.29 15.06 -9.07
N GLU A 68 -5.49 14.00 -9.21
CA GLU A 68 -5.56 12.80 -8.39
C GLU A 68 -4.17 12.38 -7.90
N CYS A 69 -4.14 11.67 -6.78
CA CYS A 69 -2.90 11.11 -6.28
C CYS A 69 -2.48 9.88 -7.08
N TYR A 70 -1.23 9.83 -7.59
CA TYR A 70 -0.74 8.67 -8.35
C TYR A 70 -0.68 7.37 -7.53
N SER A 71 -0.55 7.48 -6.20
CA SER A 71 -0.39 6.34 -5.29
C SER A 71 -1.72 5.80 -4.76
N CYS A 72 -2.71 6.66 -4.53
CA CYS A 72 -3.99 6.26 -3.91
C CYS A 72 -5.25 6.66 -4.70
N HIS A 73 -5.09 7.25 -5.89
CA HIS A 73 -6.14 7.71 -6.82
C HIS A 73 -7.21 8.60 -6.19
N VAL A 74 -6.84 9.33 -5.14
CA VAL A 74 -7.76 10.27 -4.49
C VAL A 74 -7.76 11.59 -5.23
N LEU A 75 -8.96 12.04 -5.58
CA LEU A 75 -9.23 13.32 -6.24
C LEU A 75 -9.07 14.48 -5.26
N PHE A 76 -8.11 15.38 -5.50
CA PHE A 76 -7.83 16.52 -4.63
C PHE A 76 -8.98 17.52 -4.57
N GLU A 77 -9.71 17.71 -5.67
CA GLU A 77 -10.87 18.61 -5.77
C GLU A 77 -11.97 18.29 -4.73
N ARG A 78 -12.09 17.01 -4.30
CA ARG A 78 -13.07 16.60 -3.27
C ARG A 78 -12.59 16.80 -1.83
N LEU A 79 -11.31 17.13 -1.63
CA LEU A 79 -10.68 17.29 -0.31
C LEU A 79 -10.37 18.75 0.05
N GLU A 80 -10.33 19.65 -0.92
CA GLU A 80 -9.97 21.07 -0.72
C GLU A 80 -11.03 21.89 0.05
N GLY A 81 -12.17 21.30 0.42
CA GLY A 81 -13.25 21.97 1.17
C GLY A 81 -13.63 21.33 2.50
N LEU A 82 -12.97 20.26 2.94
CA LEU A 82 -13.23 19.67 4.26
C LEU A 82 -12.24 20.26 5.28
N PRO A 83 -12.69 20.64 6.50
CA PRO A 83 -11.78 20.96 7.58
C PRO A 83 -10.81 19.80 7.72
N GLN A 84 -9.52 20.13 7.65
CA GLN A 84 -8.41 19.18 7.69
C GLN A 84 -8.25 18.69 9.12
N ASP A 85 -9.30 18.10 9.69
CA ASP A 85 -9.27 17.52 11.01
C ASP A 85 -8.28 16.36 10.98
N PRO A 86 -7.15 16.44 11.70
CA PRO A 86 -6.17 15.35 11.77
C PRO A 86 -6.78 14.06 12.36
N SER A 87 -7.97 14.17 12.95
CA SER A 87 -8.84 13.10 13.48
C SER A 87 -9.38 12.13 12.42
N LEU A 88 -9.55 12.55 11.15
CA LEU A 88 -10.23 11.75 10.11
C LEU A 88 -9.30 10.81 9.30
N LYS A 89 -8.04 10.63 9.69
CA LYS A 89 -7.05 9.88 8.89
C LYS A 89 -7.11 8.35 8.99
N ALA A 90 -7.99 7.77 9.81
CA ALA A 90 -8.05 6.31 10.01
C ALA A 90 -9.43 5.72 9.70
N GLN A 91 -9.44 4.45 9.28
CA GLN A 91 -10.69 3.69 9.13
C GLN A 91 -11.47 3.66 10.47
N PRO A 92 -12.81 3.73 10.44
CA PRO A 92 -13.65 3.65 11.64
C PRO A 92 -13.44 2.37 12.48
N SER A 93 -12.95 1.29 11.86
CA SER A 93 -12.56 0.04 12.51
C SER A 93 -11.37 0.24 13.46
N LEU A 94 -10.32 0.94 13.01
CA LEU A 94 -9.14 1.27 13.81
C LEU A 94 -9.48 2.21 14.96
N VAL A 95 -10.35 3.19 14.72
CA VAL A 95 -10.82 4.11 15.77
C VAL A 95 -11.55 3.35 16.88
N ARG A 96 -12.39 2.37 16.55
CA ARG A 96 -13.04 1.50 17.55
C ARG A 96 -12.03 0.68 18.35
N LYS A 97 -11.04 0.07 17.68
CA LYS A 97 -9.97 -0.68 18.35
C LYS A 97 -9.15 0.22 19.28
N TRP A 98 -8.82 1.44 18.84
CA TRP A 98 -8.11 2.43 19.65
C TRP A 98 -8.90 2.81 20.89
N LYS A 99 -10.20 3.11 20.76
CA LYS A 99 -11.06 3.40 21.93
C LYS A 99 -11.08 2.24 22.93
N ASN A 100 -11.18 1.00 22.44
CA ASN A 100 -11.15 -0.19 23.31
C ASN A 100 -9.79 -0.36 24.02
N LEU A 101 -8.70 -0.10 23.31
CA LEU A 101 -7.35 -0.12 23.86
C LEU A 101 -7.17 0.95 24.95
N VAL A 102 -7.61 2.19 24.71
CA VAL A 102 -7.50 3.27 25.71
C VAL A 102 -8.31 2.95 26.98
N HIS A 103 -9.46 2.27 26.86
CA HIS A 103 -10.22 1.83 28.03
C HIS A 103 -9.53 0.72 28.84
N ASN A 104 -8.72 -0.11 28.19
CA ASN A 104 -8.05 -1.27 28.79
C ASN A 104 -6.54 -1.20 28.53
N PHE A 105 -5.94 -0.08 28.89
CA PHE A 105 -4.56 0.26 28.49
C PHE A 105 -3.52 -0.71 29.08
N GLU A 106 -3.78 -1.34 30.22
CA GLU A 106 -2.83 -2.30 30.81
C GLU A 106 -2.75 -3.63 30.03
N ASN A 107 -3.68 -3.89 29.12
CA ASN A 107 -3.75 -5.16 28.42
C ASN A 107 -2.88 -5.18 27.15
N GLU A 108 -1.67 -5.73 27.27
CA GLU A 108 -0.71 -5.85 26.16
C GLU A 108 -1.29 -6.52 24.90
N LYS A 109 -2.22 -7.47 25.05
CA LYS A 109 -2.84 -8.14 23.88
C LYS A 109 -3.62 -7.16 23.00
N LEU A 110 -4.29 -6.18 23.60
CA LEU A 110 -5.04 -5.16 22.84
C LEU A 110 -4.09 -4.22 22.08
N HIS A 111 -2.93 -3.93 22.65
CA HIS A 111 -1.87 -3.19 21.95
C HIS A 111 -1.40 -3.95 20.73
N GLU A 112 -1.12 -5.24 20.87
CA GLU A 112 -0.70 -6.09 19.75
C GLU A 112 -1.77 -6.18 18.66
N GLU A 113 -3.03 -6.42 19.03
CA GLU A 113 -4.15 -6.49 18.09
C GLU A 113 -4.38 -5.18 17.33
N PHE A 114 -4.19 -4.04 18.00
CA PHE A 114 -4.27 -2.73 17.38
C PHE A 114 -3.11 -2.49 16.42
N LEU A 115 -1.87 -2.81 16.83
CA LEU A 115 -0.69 -2.69 15.98
C LEU A 115 -0.76 -3.60 14.75
N MET A 116 -1.21 -4.85 14.91
CA MET A 116 -1.42 -5.77 13.79
C MET A 116 -2.49 -5.26 12.83
N ALA A 117 -3.60 -4.71 13.34
CA ALA A 117 -4.61 -4.10 12.48
C ALA A 117 -4.08 -2.86 11.73
N CYS A 118 -3.27 -2.03 12.39
CA CYS A 118 -2.62 -0.89 11.73
C CYS A 118 -1.61 -1.34 10.67
N HIS A 119 -0.85 -2.40 10.94
CA HIS A 119 0.10 -2.98 9.99
C HIS A 119 -0.63 -3.54 8.76
N GLN A 120 -1.70 -4.32 8.95
CA GLN A 120 -2.49 -4.91 7.86
C GLN A 120 -3.13 -3.86 6.93
N LEU A 121 -3.45 -2.68 7.47
CA LEU A 121 -4.07 -1.58 6.72
C LEU A 121 -3.06 -0.52 6.26
N ASP A 122 -1.75 -0.78 6.35
CA ASP A 122 -0.68 0.17 6.04
C ASP A 122 -0.84 1.54 6.77
N ALA A 123 -1.43 1.52 7.97
CA ALA A 123 -1.80 2.67 8.77
C ALA A 123 -0.92 2.86 10.02
N LEU A 124 0.33 2.36 10.03
CA LEU A 124 1.23 2.46 11.19
C LEU A 124 1.53 3.90 11.65
N ARG A 125 1.50 4.87 10.72
CA ARG A 125 1.63 6.30 11.06
C ARG A 125 0.50 6.81 11.95
N PHE A 126 -0.71 6.28 11.79
CA PHE A 126 -1.83 6.59 12.68
C PHE A 126 -1.55 6.09 14.10
N ALA A 127 -1.02 4.87 14.23
CA ALA A 127 -0.60 4.36 15.53
C ALA A 127 0.48 5.23 16.17
N THR A 128 1.52 5.63 15.41
CA THR A 128 2.59 6.52 15.90
C THR A 128 2.02 7.81 16.51
N LEU A 129 1.18 8.53 15.76
CA LEU A 129 0.57 9.78 16.24
C LEU A 129 -0.27 9.56 17.51
N LYS A 130 -1.04 8.47 17.58
CA LYS A 130 -1.90 8.18 18.71
C LYS A 130 -1.13 7.86 19.99
N TYR A 131 -0.02 7.12 19.90
CA TYR A 131 0.85 6.88 21.05
C TYR A 131 1.65 8.11 21.45
N GLU A 132 2.08 8.95 20.50
CA GLU A 132 2.74 10.23 20.80
C GLU A 132 1.80 11.21 21.52
N GLU A 133 0.56 11.33 21.04
CA GLU A 133 -0.49 12.12 21.70
C GLU A 133 -0.74 11.62 23.14
N LEU A 134 -0.84 10.30 23.32
CA LEU A 134 -1.07 9.71 24.64
C LEU A 134 0.13 9.92 25.58
N LYS A 135 1.35 9.73 25.07
CA LYS A 135 2.60 9.98 25.80
C LYS A 135 2.69 11.45 26.25
N ALA A 136 2.34 12.38 25.38
CA ALA A 136 2.32 13.81 25.68
C ALA A 136 1.26 14.16 26.74
N ALA A 137 0.08 13.52 26.68
CA ALA A 137 -1.00 13.75 27.64
C ALA A 137 -0.71 13.17 29.04
N GLN A 138 -0.03 12.02 29.12
CA GLN A 138 0.25 11.34 30.39
C GLN A 138 1.60 11.69 31.02
N GLY A 139 2.46 12.45 30.34
CA GLY A 139 3.74 12.91 30.88
C GLY A 139 4.86 11.87 30.82
N GLY A 140 4.84 10.96 29.83
CA GLY A 140 5.93 10.01 29.59
C GLY A 140 5.72 8.61 30.19
N ASP A 141 4.64 7.95 29.79
CA ASP A 141 4.40 6.54 30.14
C ASP A 141 5.41 5.59 29.42
N PRO A 142 6.13 4.71 30.15
CA PRO A 142 7.08 3.76 29.55
C PRO A 142 6.42 2.76 28.60
N GLN A 143 5.14 2.44 28.77
CA GLN A 143 4.44 1.50 27.89
C GLN A 143 4.23 2.11 26.50
N CYS A 144 3.95 3.41 26.41
CA CYS A 144 3.94 4.13 25.13
C CYS A 144 5.29 4.06 24.40
N ASP A 145 6.41 4.14 25.13
CA ASP A 145 7.76 4.07 24.53
C ASP A 145 8.08 2.69 23.96
N ILE A 146 7.70 1.62 24.68
CA ILE A 146 7.81 0.25 24.20
C ILE A 146 7.01 0.08 22.91
N MET A 147 5.78 0.60 22.86
CA MET A 147 4.92 0.49 21.69
C MET A 147 5.41 1.33 20.50
N LEU A 148 5.94 2.53 20.74
CA LEU A 148 6.54 3.36 19.71
C LEU A 148 7.78 2.69 19.10
N ALA A 149 8.65 2.10 19.92
CA ALA A 149 9.80 1.32 19.44
C ALA A 149 9.35 0.12 18.60
N ARG A 150 8.27 -0.57 19.00
CA ARG A 150 7.68 -1.68 18.24
C ARG A 150 7.08 -1.23 16.90
N ILE A 151 6.44 -0.06 16.84
CA ILE A 151 5.95 0.51 15.57
C ILE A 151 7.13 0.81 14.63
N GLN A 152 8.21 1.40 15.16
CA GLN A 152 9.40 1.71 14.38
C GLN A 152 10.06 0.45 13.80
N SER A 153 10.14 -0.64 14.59
CA SER A 153 10.67 -1.92 14.11
C SER A 153 9.78 -2.54 13.03
N LEU A 154 8.46 -2.51 13.20
CA LEU A 154 7.50 -2.97 12.17
C LEU A 154 7.61 -2.17 10.88
N MET A 155 7.83 -0.86 10.97
CA MET A 155 8.04 -0.02 9.79
C MET A 155 9.35 -0.32 9.07
N LEU A 156 10.43 -0.58 9.82
CA LEU A 156 11.73 -0.94 9.24
C LEU A 156 11.63 -2.28 8.47
N VAL A 157 10.97 -3.28 9.07
CA VAL A 157 10.75 -4.59 8.44
C VAL A 157 9.80 -4.48 7.25
N GLY A 158 8.75 -3.65 7.36
CA GLY A 158 7.83 -3.38 6.26
C GLY A 158 8.51 -2.75 5.05
N LEU A 159 9.46 -1.83 5.25
CA LEU A 159 10.25 -1.26 4.15
C LEU A 159 11.15 -2.29 3.46
N SER A 160 11.67 -3.27 4.22
CA SER A 160 12.47 -4.38 3.68
C SER A 160 11.64 -5.36 2.84
N GLN A 161 10.36 -5.58 3.19
CA GLN A 161 9.46 -6.44 2.40
C GLN A 161 8.75 -5.70 1.25
N LYS A 162 8.66 -4.36 1.30
CA LYS A 162 7.91 -3.57 0.30
C LYS A 162 8.62 -3.44 -1.05
N THR A 163 9.88 -3.85 -1.20
CA THR A 163 10.57 -3.90 -2.50
C THR A 163 10.26 -5.16 -3.33
N VAL A 164 9.47 -6.12 -2.82
CA VAL A 164 9.14 -7.35 -3.58
C VAL A 164 7.63 -7.63 -3.68
N ALA A 165 6.78 -6.89 -2.95
CA ALA A 165 5.35 -7.17 -2.87
C ALA A 165 4.42 -6.13 -3.53
N SER A 166 4.97 -5.10 -4.19
CA SER A 166 4.17 -4.07 -4.89
C SER A 166 4.50 -3.93 -6.39
N GLU A 167 4.91 -5.01 -7.03
CA GLU A 167 4.88 -5.18 -8.51
C GLU A 167 4.32 -6.54 -8.93
N LYS A 168 3.42 -7.10 -8.13
CA LYS A 168 2.42 -8.01 -8.69
C LYS A 168 1.09 -7.30 -8.66
N SER A 169 0.89 -6.40 -9.63
CA SER A 169 -0.34 -6.55 -10.41
C SER A 169 -0.37 -8.04 -10.76
N SER A 170 -1.19 -8.80 -10.05
CA SER A 170 -1.39 -10.18 -10.39
C SER A 170 -1.98 -10.10 -11.79
N ALA A 171 -1.14 -10.29 -12.80
CA ALA A 171 -1.59 -10.69 -14.10
C ALA A 171 -2.37 -11.96 -13.81
N LYS A 172 -3.67 -11.82 -13.57
CA LYS A 172 -4.58 -12.93 -13.32
C LYS A 172 -4.25 -13.90 -14.44
N PRO A 173 -3.72 -15.09 -14.13
CA PRO A 173 -3.18 -15.96 -15.16
C PRO A 173 -4.28 -16.12 -16.19
N LYS A 174 -4.02 -15.75 -17.45
CA LYS A 174 -5.03 -15.80 -18.53
C LYS A 174 -5.64 -17.22 -18.64
N TRP A 175 -4.94 -18.21 -18.09
CA TRP A 175 -5.35 -19.60 -17.91
C TRP A 175 -6.56 -19.83 -17.00
N GLN A 176 -6.90 -18.89 -16.11
CA GLN A 176 -8.10 -18.99 -15.27
C GLN A 176 -9.38 -19.01 -16.11
N LYS A 177 -9.38 -18.37 -17.30
CA LYS A 177 -10.51 -18.48 -18.23
C LYS A 177 -10.65 -19.90 -18.76
N TYR A 178 -9.55 -20.58 -19.09
CA TYR A 178 -9.54 -21.94 -19.64
C TYR A 178 -9.93 -23.00 -18.60
N MET A 179 -9.63 -22.76 -17.32
CA MET A 179 -9.99 -23.64 -16.21
C MET A 179 -11.50 -23.89 -16.10
N TYR A 180 -12.34 -22.91 -16.46
CA TYR A 180 -13.81 -23.07 -16.46
C TYR A 180 -14.35 -23.89 -17.64
N TRP A 181 -13.65 -23.88 -18.79
CA TRP A 181 -14.07 -24.62 -19.99
C TRP A 181 -13.54 -26.05 -20.02
N GLY A 182 -12.48 -26.36 -19.27
CA GLY A 182 -11.87 -27.69 -19.21
C GLY A 182 -12.85 -28.84 -18.95
N PRO A 183 -13.72 -28.78 -17.91
CA PRO A 183 -14.67 -29.86 -17.61
C PRO A 183 -15.69 -30.11 -18.73
N PHE A 184 -16.15 -29.07 -19.42
CA PHE A 184 -17.05 -29.20 -20.57
C PHE A 184 -16.34 -29.81 -21.78
N GLY A 185 -15.09 -29.41 -22.03
CA GLY A 185 -14.27 -30.01 -23.09
C GLY A 185 -14.04 -31.50 -22.87
N LEU A 186 -13.72 -31.90 -21.64
CA LEU A 186 -13.55 -33.31 -21.27
C LEU A 186 -14.85 -34.10 -21.41
N SER A 187 -15.99 -33.55 -20.97
CA SER A 187 -17.31 -34.18 -21.13
C SER A 187 -17.66 -34.39 -22.61
N ALA A 188 -17.47 -33.38 -23.45
CA ALA A 188 -17.74 -33.48 -24.90
C ALA A 188 -16.86 -34.55 -25.57
N LEU A 189 -15.58 -34.64 -25.18
CA LEU A 189 -14.66 -35.66 -25.67
C LEU A 189 -15.16 -37.08 -25.34
N LEU A 190 -15.63 -37.31 -24.11
CA LEU A 190 -16.15 -38.63 -23.68
C LEU A 190 -17.41 -39.03 -24.45
N ILE A 191 -18.30 -38.07 -24.73
CA ILE A 191 -19.52 -38.32 -25.52
C ILE A 191 -19.13 -38.69 -26.96
N ILE A 192 -18.23 -37.94 -27.59
CA ILE A 192 -17.78 -38.21 -28.97
C ILE A 192 -17.13 -39.59 -29.05
N LEU A 193 -16.20 -39.91 -28.15
CA LEU A 193 -15.54 -41.23 -28.11
C LEU A 193 -16.55 -42.38 -27.91
N GLY A 194 -17.54 -42.19 -27.04
CA GLY A 194 -18.61 -43.17 -26.81
C GLY A 194 -19.55 -43.35 -28.00
N THR A 195 -19.71 -42.33 -28.86
CA THR A 195 -20.53 -42.43 -30.09
C THR A 195 -19.79 -43.09 -31.24
N ILE A 196 -18.47 -42.90 -31.35
CA ILE A 196 -17.65 -43.48 -32.43
C ILE A 196 -17.42 -44.98 -32.20
N ASN A 197 -17.26 -45.41 -30.94
CA ASN A 197 -16.95 -46.80 -30.61
C ASN A 197 -18.11 -47.48 -29.88
N LEU A 198 -18.77 -48.45 -30.54
CA LEU A 198 -19.91 -49.18 -29.96
C LEU A 198 -19.55 -49.91 -28.65
N ALA A 199 -18.28 -50.29 -28.45
CA ALA A 199 -17.82 -50.92 -27.22
C ALA A 199 -17.85 -50.00 -25.99
N HIS A 200 -17.90 -48.68 -26.20
CA HIS A 200 -17.83 -47.67 -25.14
C HIS A 200 -19.12 -46.83 -25.02
N ARG A 201 -20.30 -47.38 -25.35
CA ARG A 201 -21.58 -46.66 -25.18
C ARG A 201 -21.84 -46.18 -23.75
N ASN A 202 -21.31 -46.89 -22.75
CA ASN A 202 -21.41 -46.49 -21.34
C ASN A 202 -20.68 -45.15 -21.06
N LEU A 203 -19.68 -44.79 -21.88
CA LEU A 203 -18.93 -43.53 -21.75
C LEU A 203 -19.80 -42.30 -22.05
N VAL A 204 -20.85 -42.46 -22.87
CA VAL A 204 -21.81 -41.38 -23.17
C VAL A 204 -22.55 -40.96 -21.90
N GLY A 205 -23.03 -41.93 -21.11
CA GLY A 205 -23.70 -41.66 -19.84
C GLY A 205 -22.80 -40.95 -18.83
N VAL A 206 -21.53 -41.39 -18.74
CA VAL A 206 -20.52 -40.74 -17.88
C VAL A 206 -20.24 -39.30 -18.34
N GLY A 207 -20.11 -39.06 -19.65
CA GLY A 207 -19.92 -37.73 -20.22
C GLY A 207 -21.08 -36.78 -19.87
N VAL A 208 -22.33 -37.23 -20.03
CA VAL A 208 -23.52 -36.43 -19.70
C VAL A 208 -23.60 -36.11 -18.20
N ALA A 209 -23.34 -37.09 -17.34
CA ALA A 209 -23.30 -36.88 -15.88
C ALA A 209 -22.25 -35.82 -15.50
N PHE A 210 -21.07 -35.87 -16.13
CA PHE A 210 -19.98 -34.92 -15.89
C PHE A 210 -20.33 -33.50 -16.35
N ALA A 211 -21.05 -33.34 -17.46
CA ALA A 211 -21.55 -32.03 -17.92
C ALA A 211 -22.51 -31.41 -16.90
N ILE A 212 -23.46 -32.20 -16.40
CA ILE A 212 -24.46 -31.74 -15.41
C ILE A 212 -23.78 -31.35 -14.10
N MET A 213 -22.85 -32.17 -13.59
CA MET A 213 -22.09 -31.83 -12.37
C MET A 213 -21.25 -30.56 -12.54
N SER A 214 -20.61 -30.40 -13.71
CA SER A 214 -19.82 -29.20 -14.02
C SER A 214 -20.71 -27.95 -14.07
N ALA A 215 -21.89 -28.03 -14.68
CA ALA A 215 -22.88 -26.96 -14.69
C ALA A 215 -23.35 -26.61 -13.27
N GLY A 216 -23.66 -27.63 -12.45
CA GLY A 216 -24.07 -27.45 -11.05
C GLY A 216 -23.00 -26.77 -10.20
N LEU A 217 -21.72 -27.17 -10.33
CA LEU A 217 -20.60 -26.51 -9.65
C LEU A 217 -20.43 -25.06 -10.10
N ILE A 218 -20.58 -24.77 -11.39
CA ILE A 218 -20.52 -23.39 -11.89
C ILE A 218 -21.65 -22.58 -11.27
N VAL A 219 -22.89 -23.09 -11.28
CA VAL A 219 -24.02 -22.41 -10.64
C VAL A 219 -23.80 -22.24 -9.14
N MET A 220 -23.18 -23.18 -8.43
CA MET A 220 -22.90 -23.05 -7.00
C MET A 220 -21.79 -22.03 -6.70
N ILE A 221 -20.71 -22.04 -7.48
CA ILE A 221 -19.58 -21.10 -7.32
C ILE A 221 -20.01 -19.68 -7.68
N ARG A 222 -20.79 -19.54 -8.76
CA ARG A 222 -21.33 -18.24 -9.19
C ARG A 222 -22.49 -17.81 -8.27
N GLY A 223 -23.31 -18.76 -7.83
CA GLY A 223 -24.50 -18.66 -6.97
C GLY A 223 -24.27 -18.25 -5.52
N ARG A 224 -23.07 -17.76 -5.19
CA ARG A 224 -22.95 -16.62 -4.27
C ARG A 224 -23.44 -15.30 -4.92
N PHE A 225 -24.41 -15.39 -5.81
CA PHE A 225 -25.19 -14.27 -6.32
C PHE A 225 -26.22 -13.92 -5.26
N GLN A 226 -26.14 -12.70 -4.75
CA GLN A 226 -27.21 -12.15 -3.94
C GLN A 226 -28.47 -12.07 -4.79
N ALA A 227 -29.61 -12.46 -4.22
CA ALA A 227 -30.91 -12.35 -4.87
C ALA A 227 -31.25 -10.92 -5.34
N SER A 228 -30.51 -9.91 -4.87
CA SER A 228 -30.64 -8.51 -5.29
C SER A 228 -30.30 -8.27 -6.76
N ASP A 229 -29.46 -9.11 -7.40
CA ASP A 229 -29.10 -8.92 -8.82
C ASP A 229 -30.23 -9.34 -9.80
N PHE A 230 -31.34 -9.90 -9.29
CA PHE A 230 -32.48 -10.36 -10.09
C PHE A 230 -33.75 -9.53 -9.88
N PHE A 231 -33.77 -8.58 -8.94
CA PHE A 231 -34.92 -7.73 -8.62
C PHE A 231 -34.62 -6.23 -8.80
N ASP A 232 -34.00 -5.87 -9.94
CA ASP A 232 -34.02 -4.50 -10.50
C ASP A 232 -34.64 -4.55 -11.91
#